data_AF-A0AAD4HD75-F1
#
_entry.id   AF-A0AAD4HD75-F1
#
_cell.length_a   1.000
_cell.length_b   1.000
_cell.length_c   1.000
_cell.angle_alpha   90.00
_cell.angle_beta   90.00
_cell.angle_gamma   90.00
#
_symmetry.space_group_name_H-M   'P 1'
#
loop_
_entity.id
_entity.type
_entity.pdbx_description
1 polymer ?
#
loop_
_entity_poly.entity_id
_entity_poly.type
_entity_poly.pdbx_seq_one_letter_code
_entity_poly.pdbx_strand_id
1 'polypeptide(L)'
;MTDWELCLHNYYRSTRNSRIERLWVEVGTQFVRRWRAFFSRLERLHGLDIEKMGHLWLLQGLFLDAINDDCKTFQEEWNLHPIAGPSTNNKSPQDLQLISQVTLGIYRDNCEGVHPDTIERYHGTHGREQTRCHGQTGAGHPDDEDTNSGDQLVSQIEEDQEQNKSPFVTQDDENLFFSTVEKIVVEGIIPEGYGLLPGEQDDEDAAIIEVLQFGRRGTKSIVVSLSDSVWEARATLWCQGLSALSLFKTERYF
;
A
#
# COMPACT_ATOMS: atom_id res chain seq x y z
N MET A 1 28.18 38.73 -7.58
CA MET A 1 26.90 38.25 -7.01
C MET A 1 26.28 37.41 -8.10
N THR A 2 26.42 36.10 -7.98
CA THR A 2 26.57 35.16 -9.10
C THR A 2 25.36 34.25 -9.20
N ASP A 3 24.91 34.02 -10.45
CA ASP A 3 23.74 33.26 -10.93
C ASP A 3 23.42 31.92 -10.23
N TRP A 4 24.35 31.32 -9.49
CA TRP A 4 24.11 30.07 -8.76
C TRP A 4 23.13 30.23 -7.59
N GLU A 5 23.04 31.43 -7.01
CA GLU A 5 22.18 31.71 -5.85
C GLU A 5 20.70 31.79 -6.25
N LEU A 6 20.43 32.17 -7.51
CA LEU A 6 19.08 32.19 -8.12
C LEU A 6 18.63 30.79 -8.59
N CYS A 7 19.55 29.93 -9.03
CA CYS A 7 19.25 28.53 -9.36
C CYS A 7 18.85 27.72 -8.11
N LEU A 8 19.51 27.96 -6.97
CA LEU A 8 19.17 27.29 -5.71
C LEU A 8 17.81 27.75 -5.16
N HIS A 9 17.44 29.02 -5.31
CA HIS A 9 16.15 29.50 -4.80
C HIS A 9 14.94 29.01 -5.63
N ASN A 10 15.13 28.72 -6.91
CA ASN A 10 14.08 28.16 -7.77
C ASN A 10 13.98 26.63 -7.73
N TYR A 11 14.98 25.92 -7.22
CA TYR A 11 14.92 24.46 -7.07
C TYR A 11 13.94 24.02 -5.96
N TYR A 12 13.64 24.90 -5.00
CA TYR A 12 12.78 24.63 -3.84
C TYR A 12 11.34 25.14 -3.96
N ARG A 13 10.95 25.81 -5.06
CA ARG A 13 9.53 26.13 -5.34
C ARG A 13 8.90 24.99 -6.13
N SER A 14 8.23 24.10 -5.40
CA SER A 14 7.61 22.88 -5.89
C SER A 14 6.45 23.12 -6.88
N THR A 15 6.77 23.31 -8.15
CA THR A 15 5.93 22.86 -9.28
C THR A 15 6.36 21.47 -9.79
N ARG A 16 7.40 20.87 -9.17
CA ARG A 16 7.95 19.55 -9.50
C ARG A 16 7.26 18.37 -8.81
N ASN A 17 6.48 18.58 -7.75
CA ASN A 17 5.79 17.49 -7.05
C ASN A 17 4.47 17.07 -7.71
N SER A 18 3.92 17.87 -8.64
CA SER A 18 2.63 17.58 -9.28
C SER A 18 2.58 16.25 -10.03
N ARG A 19 3.73 15.77 -10.52
CA ARG A 19 3.85 14.47 -11.18
C ARG A 19 3.89 13.32 -10.19
N ILE A 20 4.59 13.49 -9.07
CA ILE A 20 4.62 12.53 -7.98
C ILE A 20 3.24 12.46 -7.32
N GLU A 21 2.57 13.60 -7.14
CA GLU A 21 1.19 13.68 -6.67
C GLU A 21 0.22 12.96 -7.61
N ARG A 22 0.32 13.18 -8.94
CA ARG A 22 -0.50 12.44 -9.92
C ARG A 22 -0.21 10.95 -9.87
N LEU A 23 1.06 10.55 -9.79
CA LEU A 23 1.45 9.15 -9.62
C LEU A 23 0.77 8.55 -8.38
N TRP A 24 0.84 9.21 -7.23
CA TRP A 24 0.21 8.72 -6.00
C TRP A 24 -1.32 8.63 -6.11
N VAL A 25 -1.96 9.59 -6.78
CA VAL A 25 -3.39 9.51 -7.08
C VAL A 25 -3.69 8.27 -7.91
N GLU A 26 -2.88 7.99 -8.94
CA GLU A 26 -3.08 6.85 -9.81
C GLU A 26 -2.86 5.52 -9.09
N VAL A 27 -1.77 5.39 -8.32
CA VAL A 27 -1.53 4.26 -7.41
C VAL A 27 -2.75 4.00 -6.51
N GLY A 28 -3.26 5.07 -5.89
CA GLY A 28 -4.47 5.05 -5.06
C GLY A 28 -5.68 4.50 -5.81
N THR A 29 -5.95 5.05 -6.99
CA THR A 29 -7.14 4.72 -7.79
C THR A 29 -7.10 3.34 -8.43
N GLN A 30 -5.93 2.87 -8.84
CA GLN A 30 -5.82 1.67 -9.68
C GLN A 30 -5.92 0.37 -8.85
N PHE A 31 -5.22 0.27 -7.72
CA PHE A 31 -5.25 -0.96 -6.91
C PHE A 31 -5.36 -0.75 -5.40
N VAL A 32 -4.73 0.29 -4.82
CA VAL A 32 -4.68 0.47 -3.35
C VAL A 32 -6.07 0.61 -2.72
N ARG A 33 -6.99 1.36 -3.36
CA ARG A 33 -8.37 1.49 -2.85
C ARG A 33 -9.12 0.15 -2.80
N ARG A 34 -8.84 -0.77 -3.72
CA ARG A 34 -9.48 -2.10 -3.72
C ARG A 34 -8.98 -2.96 -2.57
N TRP A 35 -7.66 -2.95 -2.33
CA TRP A 35 -7.08 -3.60 -1.15
C TRP A 35 -7.58 -3.01 0.16
N ARG A 36 -7.69 -1.67 0.25
CA ARG A 36 -8.26 -1.01 1.42
C ARG A 36 -9.71 -1.45 1.65
N ALA A 37 -10.54 -1.44 0.61
CA ALA A 37 -11.92 -1.92 0.66
C ALA A 37 -12.00 -3.39 1.11
N PHE A 38 -11.13 -4.23 0.56
CA PHE A 38 -11.05 -5.63 0.94
C PHE A 38 -10.71 -5.80 2.43
N PHE A 39 -9.68 -5.12 2.95
CA PHE A 39 -9.33 -5.22 4.37
C PHE A 39 -10.41 -4.67 5.30
N SER A 40 -11.05 -3.55 4.95
CA SER A 40 -12.22 -3.06 5.70
C SER A 40 -13.36 -4.08 5.73
N ARG A 41 -13.59 -4.79 4.63
CA ARG A 41 -14.57 -5.88 4.59
C ARG A 41 -14.15 -7.06 5.47
N LEU A 42 -12.87 -7.44 5.46
CA LEU A 42 -12.38 -8.52 6.34
C LEU A 42 -12.58 -8.20 7.83
N GLU A 43 -12.36 -6.95 8.23
CA GLU A 43 -12.55 -6.48 9.61
C GLU A 43 -14.04 -6.54 10.00
N ARG A 44 -14.91 -6.12 9.09
CA ARG A 44 -16.35 -6.06 9.33
C ARG A 44 -17.03 -7.43 9.35
N LEU A 45 -16.63 -8.34 8.45
CA LEU A 45 -17.38 -9.59 8.19
C LEU A 45 -16.62 -10.87 8.47
N HIS A 46 -15.30 -10.86 8.39
CA HIS A 46 -14.49 -12.09 8.35
C HIS A 46 -13.52 -12.20 9.54
N GLY A 47 -13.79 -11.45 10.62
CA GLY A 47 -13.09 -11.58 11.90
C GLY A 47 -11.63 -11.09 11.89
N LEU A 48 -11.23 -10.26 10.93
CA LEU A 48 -9.94 -9.56 11.01
C LEU A 48 -9.95 -8.61 12.21
N ASP A 49 -8.87 -8.63 12.97
CA ASP A 49 -8.70 -7.85 14.20
C ASP A 49 -7.29 -7.28 14.15
N ILE A 50 -7.20 -5.96 13.97
CA ILE A 50 -5.95 -5.23 13.74
C ILE A 50 -5.12 -5.18 15.03
N GLU A 51 -5.73 -5.33 16.20
CA GLU A 51 -5.02 -5.35 17.48
C GLU A 51 -4.28 -6.68 17.70
N LYS A 52 -4.66 -7.74 17.00
CA LYS A 52 -4.01 -9.06 17.10
C LYS A 52 -2.83 -9.15 16.13
N MET A 53 -1.61 -9.15 16.68
CA MET A 53 -0.38 -9.33 15.90
C MET A 53 -0.39 -10.57 15.00
N GLY A 54 -0.96 -11.69 15.48
CA GLY A 54 -1.08 -12.91 14.66
C GLY A 54 -1.98 -12.75 13.42
N HIS A 55 -2.96 -11.83 13.47
CA HIS A 55 -3.81 -11.53 12.31
C HIS A 55 -3.05 -10.66 11.31
N LEU A 56 -2.28 -9.68 11.77
CA LEU A 56 -1.40 -8.87 10.90
C LEU A 56 -0.34 -9.72 10.22
N TRP A 57 0.30 -10.63 10.97
CA TRP A 57 1.26 -11.59 10.42
C TRP A 57 0.63 -12.47 9.34
N LEU A 58 -0.56 -13.02 9.61
CA LEU A 58 -1.26 -13.86 8.64
C LEU A 58 -1.66 -13.06 7.40
N LEU A 59 -2.14 -11.83 7.59
CA LEU A 59 -2.53 -10.93 6.50
C LEU A 59 -1.34 -10.63 5.60
N GLN A 60 -0.16 -10.35 6.18
CA GLN A 60 1.08 -10.17 5.42
C GLN A 60 1.47 -11.46 4.69
N GLY A 61 1.50 -12.60 5.40
CA GLY A 61 1.91 -13.88 4.83
C GLY A 61 1.03 -14.36 3.67
N LEU A 62 -0.26 -14.01 3.66
CA LEU A 62 -1.18 -14.42 2.59
C LEU A 62 -1.24 -13.43 1.42
N PHE A 63 -1.14 -12.12 1.67
CA PHE A 63 -1.49 -11.12 0.66
C PHE A 63 -0.36 -10.20 0.25
N LEU A 64 0.77 -10.16 0.96
CA LEU A 64 1.87 -9.26 0.61
C LEU A 64 2.41 -9.52 -0.81
N ASP A 65 2.57 -10.78 -1.21
CA ASP A 65 3.02 -11.13 -2.55
C ASP A 65 2.02 -10.67 -3.62
N ALA A 66 0.73 -10.86 -3.39
CA ALA A 66 -0.32 -10.39 -4.30
C ALA A 66 -0.36 -8.87 -4.42
N ILE A 67 -0.14 -8.14 -3.32
CA ILE A 67 -0.01 -6.67 -3.33
C ILE A 67 1.24 -6.24 -4.11
N ASN A 68 2.37 -6.93 -3.88
CA ASN A 68 3.61 -6.66 -4.60
C ASN A 68 3.47 -6.90 -6.10
N ASP A 69 2.73 -7.93 -6.50
CA ASP A 69 2.47 -8.21 -7.91
C ASP A 69 1.57 -7.15 -8.53
N ASP A 70 0.49 -6.71 -7.86
CA ASP A 70 -0.32 -5.56 -8.32
C ASP A 70 0.54 -4.29 -8.45
N CYS A 71 1.50 -4.10 -7.53
CA CYS A 71 2.44 -2.97 -7.55
C CYS A 71 3.42 -3.04 -8.74
N LYS A 72 3.92 -4.25 -9.07
CA LYS A 72 4.76 -4.49 -10.26
C LYS A 72 3.98 -4.25 -11.54
N THR A 73 2.76 -4.79 -11.64
CA THR A 73 1.89 -4.57 -12.81
C THR A 73 1.62 -3.07 -13.00
N PHE A 74 1.28 -2.36 -11.93
CA PHE A 74 1.14 -0.90 -11.97
C PHE A 74 2.42 -0.23 -12.47
N GLN A 75 3.60 -0.62 -11.94
CA GLN A 75 4.87 -0.04 -12.36
C GLN A 75 5.14 -0.26 -13.86
N GLU A 76 4.89 -1.46 -14.38
CA GLU A 76 5.06 -1.79 -15.79
C GLU A 76 4.14 -0.95 -16.68
N GLU A 77 2.86 -0.85 -16.32
CA GLU A 77 1.87 -0.05 -17.05
C GLU A 77 2.21 1.45 -16.98
N TRP A 78 2.56 1.94 -15.79
CA TRP A 78 2.93 3.34 -15.57
C TRP A 78 4.19 3.73 -16.34
N ASN A 79 5.19 2.85 -16.41
CA ASN A 79 6.42 3.10 -17.16
C ASN A 79 6.17 3.30 -18.65
N LEU A 80 5.09 2.71 -19.19
CA LEU A 80 4.64 2.87 -20.57
C LEU A 80 3.63 4.00 -20.74
N HIS A 81 3.09 4.56 -19.65
CA HIS A 81 2.03 5.56 -19.69
C HIS A 81 2.51 6.90 -20.27
N PRO A 82 1.91 7.40 -21.37
CA PRO A 82 2.29 8.69 -21.95
C PRO A 82 2.00 9.85 -20.99
N ILE A 83 3.04 10.58 -20.57
CA ILE A 83 2.84 11.75 -19.71
C ILE A 83 2.49 12.95 -20.60
N ALA A 84 1.23 13.39 -20.52
CA ALA A 84 0.77 14.59 -21.20
C ALA A 84 1.42 15.85 -20.62
N GLY A 85 2.01 16.68 -21.48
CA GLY A 85 2.56 17.98 -21.07
C GLY A 85 3.50 18.62 -22.08
N PRO A 86 3.62 19.96 -22.09
CA PRO A 86 4.48 20.69 -23.04
C PRO A 86 5.96 20.29 -22.97
N SER A 87 6.43 19.86 -21.79
CA SER A 87 7.82 19.46 -21.57
C SER A 87 8.11 17.99 -21.91
N THR A 88 7.10 17.12 -21.86
CA THR A 88 7.25 15.66 -22.04
C THR A 88 6.88 15.21 -23.44
N ASN A 89 6.11 16.00 -24.20
CA ASN A 89 5.70 15.69 -25.58
C ASN A 89 5.04 14.30 -25.70
N ASN A 90 4.18 13.94 -24.74
CA ASN A 90 3.49 12.64 -24.67
C ASN A 90 4.42 11.42 -24.66
N LYS A 91 5.65 11.58 -24.16
CA LYS A 91 6.58 10.47 -23.96
C LYS A 91 6.27 9.76 -22.64
N SER A 92 6.44 8.45 -22.64
CA SER A 92 6.34 7.64 -21.43
C SER A 92 7.55 7.86 -20.51
N PRO A 93 7.47 7.52 -19.21
CA PRO A 93 8.64 7.47 -18.34
C PRO A 93 9.80 6.68 -18.94
N GLN A 94 9.51 5.52 -19.56
CA GLN A 94 10.52 4.69 -20.20
C GLN A 94 11.18 5.40 -21.40
N ASP A 95 10.40 6.08 -22.25
CA ASP A 95 10.94 6.87 -23.36
C ASP A 95 11.85 8.00 -22.86
N LEU A 96 11.44 8.69 -21.79
CA LEU A 96 12.21 9.77 -21.20
C LEU A 96 13.53 9.25 -20.61
N GLN A 97 13.51 8.09 -19.95
CA GLN A 97 14.70 7.44 -19.43
C GLN A 97 15.66 7.05 -20.57
N LEU A 98 15.16 6.41 -21.63
CA LEU A 98 15.95 6.02 -22.79
C LEU A 98 16.59 7.24 -23.49
N ILE A 99 15.79 8.29 -23.75
CA ILE A 99 16.30 9.53 -24.36
C ILE A 99 17.37 10.17 -23.48
N SER A 100 17.16 10.19 -22.15
CA SER A 100 18.16 10.71 -21.21
C SER A 100 19.45 9.90 -21.26
N GLN A 101 19.37 8.57 -21.28
CA GLN A 101 20.56 7.71 -21.36
C GLN A 101 21.36 7.95 -22.63
N VAL A 102 20.68 8.15 -23.77
CA VAL A 102 21.33 8.40 -25.06
C VAL A 102 21.93 9.81 -25.14
N THR A 103 21.28 10.82 -24.55
CA THR A 103 21.68 12.23 -24.66
C THR A 103 22.66 12.68 -23.59
N LEU A 104 22.52 12.17 -22.36
CA LEU A 104 23.28 12.60 -21.18
C LEU A 104 24.21 11.49 -20.64
N GLY A 105 24.14 10.28 -21.22
CA GLY A 105 24.86 9.10 -20.75
C GLY A 105 24.09 8.32 -19.68
N ILE A 106 24.64 7.15 -19.32
CA ILE A 106 24.02 6.27 -18.32
C ILE A 106 24.10 6.93 -16.94
N TYR A 107 22.94 7.16 -16.33
CA TYR A 107 22.88 7.55 -14.92
C TYR A 107 23.45 6.41 -14.08
N ARG A 108 24.60 6.62 -13.44
CA ARG A 108 25.04 5.73 -12.37
C ARG A 108 24.34 6.16 -11.11
N ASP A 109 23.60 5.25 -10.50
CA ASP A 109 23.09 5.49 -9.17
C ASP A 109 24.27 5.46 -8.19
N ASN A 110 24.69 6.65 -7.75
CA ASN A 110 25.77 6.78 -6.78
C ASN A 110 25.38 6.22 -5.40
N CYS A 111 24.11 5.86 -5.19
CA CYS A 111 23.59 5.26 -3.97
C CYS A 111 23.41 3.73 -4.09
N GLU A 112 23.83 3.12 -5.21
CA GLU A 112 23.74 1.67 -5.39
C GLU A 112 24.56 0.94 -4.33
N GLY A 113 23.90 0.12 -3.48
CA GLY A 113 24.52 -0.58 -2.36
C GLY A 113 24.75 0.25 -1.09
N VAL A 114 24.28 1.51 -1.05
CA VAL A 114 24.34 2.35 0.15
C VAL A 114 23.13 2.06 1.04
N HIS A 115 23.36 1.85 2.34
CA HIS A 115 22.29 1.57 3.31
C HIS A 115 21.30 2.74 3.37
N PRO A 116 19.97 2.48 3.43
CA PRO A 116 18.93 3.51 3.49
C PRO A 116 19.21 4.64 4.49
N ASP A 117 19.61 4.31 5.72
CA ASP A 117 19.94 5.30 6.77
C ASP A 117 21.08 6.25 6.39
N THR A 118 21.99 5.77 5.53
CA THR A 118 23.10 6.60 5.02
C THR A 118 22.59 7.55 3.95
N ILE A 119 21.69 7.08 3.09
CA ILE A 119 21.03 7.93 2.10
C ILE A 119 20.21 8.99 2.83
N GLU A 120 19.43 8.62 3.84
CA GLU A 120 18.64 9.56 4.64
C GLU A 120 19.51 10.59 5.36
N ARG A 121 20.62 10.16 5.98
CA ARG A 121 21.54 11.08 6.68
C ARG A 121 22.15 12.15 5.78
N TYR A 122 22.43 11.83 4.51
CA TYR A 122 23.15 12.75 3.60
C TYR A 122 22.27 13.37 2.51
N HIS A 123 21.13 12.75 2.19
CA HIS A 123 20.20 13.15 1.13
C HIS A 123 18.74 13.27 1.61
N GLY A 124 18.47 13.06 2.90
CA GLY A 124 17.15 13.25 3.48
C GLY A 124 16.63 14.68 3.34
N THR A 125 15.31 14.82 3.30
CA THR A 125 14.59 16.10 3.17
C THR A 125 14.59 16.96 4.43
N HIS A 126 15.25 16.50 5.49
CA HIS A 126 15.36 17.17 6.80
C HIS A 126 16.37 18.34 6.75
N GLY A 127 16.08 19.33 5.91
CA GLY A 127 16.68 20.65 6.00
C GLY A 127 16.10 21.45 7.18
N ARG A 128 16.84 22.47 7.63
CA ARG A 128 16.44 23.40 8.70
C ARG A 128 14.97 23.85 8.54
N GLU A 129 14.14 23.63 9.56
CA GLU A 129 12.73 24.04 9.58
C GLU A 129 12.58 25.51 9.14
N GLN A 130 12.00 25.73 7.96
CA GLN A 130 11.56 27.06 7.55
C GLN A 130 10.17 27.29 8.14
N THR A 131 10.07 28.19 9.11
CA THR A 131 8.79 28.64 9.67
C THR A 131 7.98 29.33 8.57
N ARG A 132 6.95 28.67 8.06
CA ARG A 132 6.05 29.22 7.02
C ARG A 132 4.97 30.09 7.67
N CYS A 133 4.66 31.22 7.02
CA CYS A 133 3.55 32.08 7.45
C CYS A 133 2.20 31.42 7.16
N HIS A 134 1.23 31.68 8.04
CA HIS A 134 -0.12 31.12 8.00
C HIS A 134 -0.81 31.46 6.66
N GLY A 135 -1.23 30.43 5.92
CA GLY A 135 -2.05 30.58 4.70
C GLY A 135 -1.34 30.43 3.35
N GLN A 136 -0.04 30.09 3.30
CA GLN A 136 0.62 29.68 2.06
C GLN A 136 0.90 28.17 2.05
N THR A 137 -0.01 27.39 1.47
CA THR A 137 0.35 26.09 0.87
C THR A 137 0.66 26.35 -0.59
N GLY A 138 1.94 26.23 -0.97
CA GLY A 138 2.38 26.31 -2.37
C GLY A 138 2.01 25.07 -3.19
N ALA A 139 0.89 24.43 -2.85
CA ALA A 139 0.42 23.18 -3.40
C ALA A 139 -0.99 23.41 -3.96
N GLY A 140 -1.16 23.23 -5.26
CA GLY A 140 -2.49 23.05 -5.83
C GLY A 140 -2.99 21.68 -5.39
N HIS A 141 -3.61 21.62 -4.22
CA HIS A 141 -4.41 20.47 -3.81
C HIS A 141 -5.66 20.42 -4.71
N PRO A 142 -6.08 19.26 -5.24
CA PRO A 142 -7.52 19.07 -5.48
C PRO A 142 -8.23 19.22 -4.12
N ASP A 143 -9.47 19.72 -4.10
CA ASP A 143 -10.27 19.94 -2.88
C ASP A 143 -10.57 18.65 -2.05
N ASP A 144 -9.87 17.56 -2.34
CA ASP A 144 -10.18 16.18 -2.00
C ASP A 144 -9.15 15.52 -1.06
N GLU A 145 -7.99 16.13 -0.84
CA GLU A 145 -6.91 15.60 0.00
C GLU A 145 -6.29 16.77 0.78
N ASP A 146 -5.97 16.60 2.07
CA ASP A 146 -5.44 17.68 2.92
C ASP A 146 -4.41 17.12 3.93
N THR A 147 -3.37 17.92 4.18
CA THR A 147 -1.95 17.53 4.29
C THR A 147 -1.41 17.18 5.69
N ASN A 148 -2.17 16.59 6.61
CA ASN A 148 -1.73 16.49 8.02
C ASN A 148 -1.54 15.08 8.61
N SER A 149 -1.58 14.03 7.80
CA SER A 149 -1.44 12.64 8.29
C SER A 149 -0.14 11.95 7.87
N GLY A 150 0.65 12.53 6.97
CA GLY A 150 1.83 11.87 6.39
C GLY A 150 2.97 11.67 7.38
N ASP A 151 3.37 12.72 8.11
CA ASP A 151 4.56 12.67 8.98
C ASP A 151 4.37 11.78 10.22
N GLN A 152 3.13 11.62 10.71
CA GLN A 152 2.85 10.75 11.86
C GLN A 152 2.77 9.26 11.46
N LEU A 153 2.40 8.96 10.21
CA LEU A 153 2.35 7.61 9.68
C LEU A 153 3.74 7.04 9.37
N VAL A 154 4.67 7.87 8.86
CA VAL A 154 6.02 7.39 8.52
C VAL A 154 6.80 6.92 9.76
N SER A 155 6.72 7.67 10.87
CA SER A 155 7.32 7.24 12.15
C SER A 155 6.64 6.02 12.77
N GLN A 156 5.35 5.78 12.50
CA GLN A 156 4.64 4.58 12.97
C GLN A 156 5.00 3.34 12.14
N ILE A 157 5.22 3.50 10.83
CA ILE A 157 5.62 2.40 9.93
C ILE A 157 6.96 1.78 10.35
N GLU A 158 7.93 2.58 10.81
CA GLU A 158 9.23 2.08 11.27
C GLU A 158 9.12 1.28 12.59
N GLU A 159 8.30 1.71 13.54
CA GLU A 159 8.06 0.98 14.79
C GLU A 159 7.19 -0.28 14.59
N ASP A 160 6.27 -0.27 13.62
CA ASP A 160 5.37 -1.39 13.32
C ASP A 160 6.08 -2.54 12.57
N GLN A 161 7.16 -2.26 11.83
CA GLN A 161 7.95 -3.31 11.15
C GLN A 161 8.64 -4.27 12.14
N GLU A 162 8.95 -3.84 13.37
CA GLU A 162 9.54 -4.72 14.40
C GLU A 162 8.51 -5.64 15.10
N GLN A 163 7.20 -5.34 14.96
CA GLN A 163 6.11 -6.05 15.64
C GLN A 163 5.52 -7.21 14.81
N ASN A 164 5.87 -7.32 13.54
CA ASN A 164 5.32 -8.35 12.64
C ASN A 164 6.06 -9.71 12.72
N LYS A 165 6.27 -10.18 13.95
CA LYS A 165 6.95 -11.45 14.21
C LYS A 165 5.96 -12.61 14.09
N SER A 166 6.43 -13.70 13.49
CA SER A 166 5.68 -14.95 13.41
C SER A 166 5.11 -15.37 14.76
N PRO A 167 3.83 -15.78 14.85
CA PRO A 167 3.23 -16.28 16.08
C PRO A 167 3.77 -17.67 16.47
N PHE A 168 4.58 -18.29 15.61
CA PHE A 168 5.15 -19.61 15.84
C PHE A 168 6.53 -19.50 16.50
N VAL A 169 6.80 -20.38 17.46
CA VAL A 169 8.09 -20.44 18.17
C VAL A 169 9.19 -21.01 17.28
N THR A 170 8.82 -21.93 16.38
CA THR A 170 9.76 -22.61 15.48
C THR A 170 9.36 -22.44 14.02
N GLN A 171 10.36 -22.38 13.14
CA GLN A 171 10.13 -22.33 11.70
C GLN A 171 9.42 -23.59 11.18
N ASP A 172 9.65 -24.74 11.81
CA ASP A 172 9.01 -26.00 11.44
C ASP A 172 7.49 -25.94 11.68
N ASP A 173 7.05 -25.30 12.75
CA ASP A 173 5.62 -25.09 13.04
C ASP A 173 4.97 -24.13 12.06
N GLU A 174 5.69 -23.08 11.67
CA GLU A 174 5.24 -22.13 10.65
C GLU A 174 5.11 -22.81 9.28
N ASN A 175 6.09 -23.62 8.90
CA ASN A 175 6.03 -24.40 7.66
C ASN A 175 4.88 -25.41 7.71
N LEU A 176 4.66 -26.06 8.86
CA LEU A 176 3.54 -26.97 9.06
C LEU A 176 2.20 -26.24 8.95
N PHE A 177 2.09 -25.02 9.50
CA PHE A 177 0.92 -24.16 9.36
C PHE A 177 0.62 -23.87 7.88
N PHE A 178 1.58 -23.36 7.12
CA PHE A 178 1.35 -23.07 5.69
C PHE A 178 1.01 -24.31 4.89
N SER A 179 1.64 -25.46 5.18
CA SER A 179 1.27 -26.74 4.55
C SER A 179 -0.14 -27.20 4.90
N THR A 180 -0.65 -26.82 6.07
CA THR A 180 -2.02 -27.14 6.52
C THR A 180 -3.01 -26.24 5.81
N VAL A 181 -2.72 -24.93 5.72
CA VAL A 181 -3.52 -23.98 4.94
C VAL A 181 -3.60 -24.41 3.48
N GLU A 182 -2.48 -24.80 2.87
CA GLU A 182 -2.44 -25.30 1.49
C GLU A 182 -3.35 -26.52 1.30
N LYS A 183 -3.34 -27.49 2.23
CA LYS A 183 -4.25 -28.64 2.18
C LYS A 183 -5.72 -28.23 2.28
N ILE A 184 -6.06 -27.33 3.21
CA ILE A 184 -7.43 -26.81 3.38
C ILE A 184 -7.90 -26.13 2.09
N VAL A 185 -7.02 -25.35 1.45
CA VAL A 185 -7.28 -24.67 0.17
C VAL A 185 -7.51 -25.70 -0.94
N VAL A 186 -6.64 -26.70 -1.08
CA VAL A 186 -6.74 -27.75 -2.11
C VAL A 186 -7.99 -28.60 -1.93
N GLU A 187 -8.37 -28.90 -0.69
CA GLU A 187 -9.58 -29.63 -0.36
C GLU A 187 -10.86 -28.78 -0.48
N GLY A 188 -10.72 -27.46 -0.66
CA GLY A 188 -11.84 -26.54 -0.81
C GLY A 188 -12.69 -26.42 0.46
N ILE A 189 -12.09 -26.60 1.63
CA ILE A 189 -12.79 -26.54 2.91
C ILE A 189 -13.14 -25.08 3.21
N ILE A 190 -14.42 -24.79 3.41
CA ILE A 190 -14.90 -23.46 3.83
C ILE A 190 -15.21 -23.52 5.33
N PRO A 191 -14.47 -22.78 6.18
CA PRO A 191 -14.73 -22.75 7.61
C PRO A 191 -16.08 -22.10 7.96
N GLU A 192 -16.80 -22.71 8.90
CA GLU A 192 -18.04 -22.15 9.47
C GLU A 192 -17.73 -20.98 10.43
N GLY A 193 -18.67 -20.03 10.53
CA GLY A 193 -18.63 -18.92 11.47
C GLY A 193 -17.88 -17.67 10.98
N TYR A 194 -17.52 -17.61 9.70
CA TYR A 194 -16.78 -16.48 9.11
C TYR A 194 -17.58 -15.69 8.06
N GLY A 195 -18.87 -15.94 7.89
CA GLY A 195 -19.72 -15.17 6.98
C GLY A 195 -19.43 -15.46 5.51
N LEU A 196 -19.03 -16.69 5.20
CA LEU A 196 -18.76 -17.16 3.82
C LEU A 196 -19.84 -18.13 3.32
N LEU A 197 -20.51 -18.85 4.22
CA LEU A 197 -21.49 -19.86 3.83
C LEU A 197 -22.86 -19.22 3.56
N PRO A 198 -23.65 -19.77 2.61
CA PRO A 198 -25.02 -19.34 2.39
C PRO A 198 -25.85 -19.49 3.67
N GLY A 199 -26.32 -18.38 4.23
CA GLY A 199 -27.07 -18.33 5.49
C GLY A 199 -26.31 -17.76 6.69
N GLU A 200 -25.00 -17.53 6.57
CA GLU A 200 -24.23 -16.75 7.56
C GLU A 200 -24.18 -15.25 7.22
N GLN A 201 -24.47 -14.90 5.96
CA GLN A 201 -24.52 -13.53 5.49
C GLN A 201 -25.95 -13.00 5.56
N ASP A 202 -26.12 -11.82 6.16
CA ASP A 202 -27.36 -11.05 6.08
C ASP A 202 -27.51 -10.42 4.68
N ASP A 203 -28.75 -10.10 4.28
CA ASP A 203 -29.06 -9.50 2.96
C ASP A 203 -28.28 -8.19 2.70
N GLU A 204 -27.91 -7.46 3.76
CA GLU A 204 -27.07 -6.25 3.67
C GLU A 204 -25.59 -6.55 3.40
N ASP A 205 -25.10 -7.72 3.83
CA ASP A 205 -23.69 -8.14 3.71
C ASP A 205 -23.38 -8.90 2.41
N ALA A 206 -24.42 -9.41 1.75
CA ALA A 206 -24.36 -9.94 0.39
C ALA A 206 -23.96 -8.88 -0.65
N ALA A 207 -24.06 -7.59 -0.29
CA ALA A 207 -23.62 -6.50 -1.16
C ALA A 207 -22.10 -6.60 -1.39
N ILE A 208 -21.71 -6.80 -2.66
CA ILE A 208 -20.30 -6.90 -3.08
C ILE A 208 -19.69 -5.51 -3.32
N ILE A 209 -20.05 -4.56 -2.45
CA ILE A 209 -19.57 -3.19 -2.47
C ILE A 209 -19.10 -2.81 -1.08
N GLU A 210 -18.00 -2.08 -1.00
CA GLU A 210 -17.51 -1.51 0.26
C GLU A 210 -17.44 0.01 0.13
N VAL A 211 -17.91 0.72 1.16
CA VAL A 211 -17.95 2.19 1.18
C VAL A 211 -16.77 2.71 1.98
N LEU A 212 -15.75 3.17 1.26
CA LEU A 212 -14.59 3.78 1.88
C LEU A 212 -14.85 5.26 2.16
N GLN A 213 -14.80 5.64 3.44
CA GLN A 213 -14.81 7.04 3.85
C GLN A 213 -13.42 7.65 3.62
N PHE A 214 -13.40 8.88 3.12
CA PHE A 214 -12.21 9.70 2.91
C PHE A 214 -12.51 11.21 3.10
N GLY A 215 -11.46 12.02 3.22
CA GLY A 215 -11.57 13.45 3.53
C GLY A 215 -11.67 13.78 5.04
N ARG A 216 -11.53 15.07 5.40
CA ARG A 216 -11.56 15.51 6.81
C ARG A 216 -12.86 15.06 7.49
N ARG A 217 -12.73 14.25 8.54
CA ARG A 217 -13.84 13.69 9.34
C ARG A 217 -14.79 12.75 8.55
N GLY A 218 -14.34 12.14 7.45
CA GLY A 218 -15.17 11.19 6.69
C GLY A 218 -16.34 11.84 5.96
N THR A 219 -16.14 13.04 5.40
CA THR A 219 -17.19 13.79 4.70
C THR A 219 -17.44 13.33 3.26
N LYS A 220 -16.52 12.55 2.68
CA LYS A 220 -16.64 12.00 1.32
C LYS A 220 -16.57 10.48 1.38
N SER A 221 -17.34 9.81 0.53
CA SER A 221 -17.38 8.35 0.47
C SER A 221 -17.18 7.87 -0.97
N ILE A 222 -16.36 6.85 -1.16
CA ILE A 222 -16.19 6.18 -2.46
C ILE A 222 -16.69 4.74 -2.33
N VAL A 223 -17.54 4.34 -3.28
CA VAL A 223 -18.02 2.97 -3.38
C VAL A 223 -17.02 2.18 -4.22
N VAL A 224 -16.49 1.11 -3.66
CA VAL A 224 -15.57 0.20 -4.34
C VAL A 224 -16.28 -1.14 -4.54
N SER A 225 -16.41 -1.58 -5.79
CA SER A 225 -16.93 -2.91 -6.09
C SER A 225 -15.86 -3.96 -5.82
N LEU A 226 -16.22 -5.00 -5.08
CA LEU A 226 -15.41 -6.20 -4.85
C LEU A 226 -15.98 -7.41 -5.60
N SER A 227 -16.78 -7.18 -6.64
CA SER A 227 -17.46 -8.21 -7.46
C SER A 227 -16.54 -9.15 -8.24
N ASP A 228 -15.24 -8.89 -8.27
CA ASP A 228 -14.30 -9.81 -8.91
C ASP A 228 -14.14 -11.07 -8.05
N SER A 229 -14.20 -12.23 -8.72
CA SER A 229 -13.99 -13.55 -8.11
C SER A 229 -12.65 -13.67 -7.36
N VAL A 230 -11.67 -12.83 -7.72
CA VAL A 230 -10.38 -12.73 -7.02
C VAL A 230 -10.56 -12.32 -5.56
N TRP A 231 -11.47 -11.39 -5.25
CA TRP A 231 -11.69 -10.93 -3.87
C TRP A 231 -12.44 -11.94 -3.01
N GLU A 232 -13.37 -12.67 -3.61
CA GLU A 232 -14.06 -13.79 -2.95
C GLU A 232 -13.09 -14.94 -2.64
N ALA A 233 -12.21 -15.29 -3.58
CA ALA A 233 -11.16 -16.27 -3.36
C ALA A 233 -10.19 -15.82 -2.25
N ARG A 234 -9.81 -14.54 -2.22
CA ARG A 234 -8.96 -13.96 -1.16
C ARG A 234 -9.67 -13.95 0.20
N ALA A 235 -10.96 -13.64 0.27
CA ALA A 235 -11.75 -13.72 1.50
C ALA A 235 -11.83 -15.16 2.03
N THR A 236 -12.02 -16.13 1.12
CA THR A 236 -12.01 -17.56 1.45
C THR A 236 -10.66 -17.99 2.02
N LEU A 237 -9.56 -17.62 1.35
CA LEU A 237 -8.20 -17.90 1.79
C LEU A 237 -7.91 -17.30 3.17
N TRP A 238 -8.37 -16.07 3.43
CA TRP A 238 -8.26 -15.43 4.75
C TRP A 238 -8.94 -16.28 5.82
N CYS A 239 -10.19 -16.68 5.62
CA CYS A 239 -10.95 -17.44 6.62
C CYS A 239 -10.34 -18.84 6.85
N GLN A 240 -9.85 -19.49 5.79
CA GLN A 240 -9.11 -20.75 5.88
C GLN A 240 -7.84 -20.61 6.73
N GLY A 241 -7.05 -19.56 6.46
CA GLY A 241 -5.85 -19.25 7.23
C GLY A 241 -6.17 -18.94 8.70
N LEU A 242 -7.22 -18.16 8.95
CA LEU A 242 -7.63 -17.76 10.29
C LEU A 242 -8.17 -18.94 11.12
N SER A 243 -8.94 -19.82 10.48
CA SER A 243 -9.41 -21.07 11.08
C SER A 243 -8.24 -21.98 11.45
N ALA A 244 -7.30 -22.19 10.52
CA ALA A 244 -6.08 -22.95 10.79
C ALA A 244 -5.30 -22.32 11.97
N LEU A 245 -5.10 -21.00 11.97
CA LEU A 245 -4.36 -20.31 13.01
C LEU A 245 -5.03 -20.48 14.39
N SER A 246 -6.35 -20.48 14.43
CA SER A 246 -7.14 -20.72 15.64
C SER A 246 -7.01 -22.16 16.14
N LEU A 247 -6.96 -23.16 15.23
CA LEU A 247 -6.69 -24.55 15.58
C LEU A 247 -5.30 -24.71 16.21
N PHE A 248 -4.26 -24.13 15.59
CA PHE A 248 -2.90 -24.20 16.13
C PHE A 248 -2.78 -23.56 17.52
N LYS A 249 -3.47 -22.45 17.77
CA LYS A 249 -3.52 -21.83 19.11
C LYS A 249 -4.25 -22.70 20.15
N THR A 250 -5.29 -23.42 19.72
CA THR A 250 -6.11 -24.25 20.61
C THR A 250 -5.43 -25.57 20.96
N GLU A 251 -4.79 -26.23 19.99
CA GLU A 251 -4.13 -27.53 20.20
C GLU A 251 -2.81 -27.43 20.97
N ARG A 252 -2.12 -26.28 20.89
CA ARG A 252 -0.75 -26.12 21.42
C ARG A 252 -0.66 -25.54 22.83
N TYR A 253 -1.76 -25.20 23.51
CA TYR A 253 -1.81 -24.57 24.86
C TYR A 253 -0.48 -23.95 25.29
N PHE A 254 -0.24 -22.68 24.91
CA PHE A 254 0.85 -21.90 25.47
C PHE A 254 0.74 -21.80 26.99
#